data_AF-A0A4V1K2U6-F1
#
_entry.id   AF-A0A4V1K2U6-F1
#
_cell.length_a   1.000
_cell.length_b   1.000
_cell.length_c   1.000
_cell.angle_alpha   90.00
_cell.angle_beta   90.00
_cell.angle_gamma   90.00
#
_symmetry.space_group_name_H-M   'P 1'
#
loop_
_entity.id
_entity.type
_entity.pdbx_description
1 polymer ?
#
loop_
_entity_poly.entity_id
_entity_poly.type
_entity_poly.pdbx_seq_one_letter_code
_entity_poly.pdbx_strand_id
1 'polypeptide(L)'
;SVGLFAPTLGFTHNGYVTENGETWFMEQPSYSPGFCVNGLFDLRLNEYFSLRFTHGMYFGNRTIKMRDNISGTIEQQDIKSTYIVMPLDLKYNAIRLHNVRPYMLAGVMPVFDVAKRRNRDLLQLKSSDILLSI
;
A
#
# COMPACT_ATOMS: atom_id res chain seq x y z
N SER A 1 -3.51 -5.32 16.86
CA SER A 1 -4.59 -5.56 15.88
C SER A 1 -4.02 -6.28 14.68
N VAL A 2 -4.72 -7.29 14.15
CA VAL A 2 -4.36 -8.00 12.92
C VAL A 2 -5.45 -7.73 11.90
N GLY A 3 -5.08 -7.46 10.65
CA GLY A 3 -6.01 -7.20 9.56
C GLY A 3 -5.55 -7.80 8.24
N LEU A 4 -6.37 -7.58 7.20
CA LEU A 4 -6.06 -7.96 5.83
C LEU A 4 -5.39 -6.80 5.09
N PHE A 5 -4.40 -7.13 4.26
CA PHE A 5 -3.73 -6.17 3.39
C PHE A 5 -3.61 -6.77 2.00
N ALA A 6 -4.37 -6.26 1.04
CA ALA A 6 -4.39 -6.76 -0.33
C ALA A 6 -3.91 -5.68 -1.31
N PRO A 7 -2.60 -5.61 -1.57
CA PRO A 7 -2.03 -4.52 -2.35
C PRO A 7 -2.16 -4.80 -3.86
N THR A 8 -2.74 -3.86 -4.61
CA THR A 8 -2.90 -3.95 -6.08
C THR A 8 -2.01 -2.95 -6.82
N LEU A 9 -1.80 -3.16 -8.13
CA LEU A 9 -1.16 -2.24 -9.07
C LEU A 9 -2.01 -2.15 -10.34
N GLY A 10 -2.31 -0.92 -10.75
CA GLY A 10 -2.90 -0.63 -12.06
C GLY A 10 -1.81 -0.24 -13.04
N PHE A 11 -1.84 -0.79 -14.25
CA PHE A 11 -0.93 -0.44 -15.33
C PHE A 11 -1.69 0.28 -16.44
N THR A 12 -1.10 1.33 -17.00
CA THR A 12 -1.60 2.02 -18.20
C THR A 12 -0.54 1.94 -19.28
N HIS A 13 -0.89 1.36 -20.43
CA HIS A 13 0.03 1.15 -21.55
C HIS A 13 -0.12 2.28 -22.56
N ASN A 14 1.01 2.82 -23.02
CA ASN A 14 1.06 3.88 -24.03
C ASN A 14 1.17 3.34 -25.47
N GLY A 15 1.16 2.01 -25.66
CA GLY A 15 1.27 1.38 -26.98
C GLY A 15 2.64 1.58 -27.66
N TYR A 16 3.68 1.86 -26.88
CA TYR A 16 5.03 2.06 -27.41
C TYR A 16 5.58 0.78 -28.04
N VAL A 17 6.08 0.90 -29.27
CA VAL A 17 6.70 -0.17 -30.04
C VAL A 17 8.21 0.08 -30.05
N THR A 18 8.99 -0.90 -29.60
CA THR A 18 10.47 -0.81 -29.65
C THR A 18 10.99 -0.91 -31.09
N GLU A 19 12.25 -0.54 -31.32
CA GLU A 19 12.91 -0.65 -32.65
C GLU A 19 12.88 -2.08 -33.21
N ASN A 20 12.77 -3.09 -32.33
CA ASN A 20 12.65 -4.51 -32.68
C ASN A 20 11.19 -4.95 -32.96
N GLY A 21 10.22 -4.04 -32.89
CA GLY A 21 8.79 -4.32 -33.07
C GLY A 21 8.04 -4.79 -31.82
N GLU A 22 8.71 -5.06 -30.70
CA GLU A 22 8.06 -5.62 -29.51
C GLU A 22 7.14 -4.60 -28.82
N THR A 23 6.00 -5.08 -28.32
CA THR A 23 5.03 -4.27 -27.57
C THR A 23 4.63 -5.01 -26.30
N TRP A 24 5.06 -4.47 -25.16
CA TRP A 24 4.87 -5.11 -23.86
C TRP A 24 3.65 -4.59 -23.11
N PHE A 25 2.75 -5.51 -22.77
CA PHE A 25 1.62 -5.26 -21.89
C PHE A 25 1.86 -5.91 -20.54
N MET A 26 1.40 -5.26 -19.48
CA MET A 26 1.60 -5.66 -18.08
C MET A 26 0.25 -5.73 -17.38
N GLU A 27 0.01 -6.81 -16.66
CA GLU A 27 -1.19 -6.97 -15.83
C GLU A 27 -0.84 -7.66 -14.51
N GLN A 28 -1.67 -7.42 -13.50
CA GLN A 28 -1.66 -8.19 -12.25
C GLN A 28 -2.86 -9.16 -12.29
N PRO A 29 -2.68 -10.41 -12.74
CA PRO A 29 -3.81 -11.32 -12.95
C PRO A 29 -4.27 -12.01 -11.66
N SER A 30 -3.39 -12.13 -10.66
CA SER A 30 -3.67 -12.88 -9.43
C SER A 30 -3.88 -11.96 -8.24
N TYR A 31 -4.99 -12.16 -7.54
CA TYR A 31 -5.26 -11.58 -6.25
C TYR A 31 -4.47 -12.32 -5.16
N SER A 32 -3.67 -11.59 -4.38
CA SER A 32 -2.83 -12.15 -3.32
C SER A 32 -3.03 -11.36 -2.03
N PRO A 33 -4.05 -11.72 -1.21
CA PRO A 33 -4.30 -11.07 0.05
C PRO A 33 -3.18 -11.44 1.03
N GLY A 34 -2.56 -10.43 1.61
CA GLY A 34 -1.64 -10.55 2.72
C GLY A 34 -2.30 -10.14 4.05
N PHE A 35 -1.47 -9.90 5.05
CA PHE A 35 -1.91 -9.54 6.39
C PHE A 35 -1.13 -8.34 6.93
N CYS A 36 -1.76 -7.60 7.83
CA CYS A 36 -1.12 -6.50 8.54
C CYS A 36 -1.22 -6.70 10.04
N VAL A 37 -0.17 -6.27 10.75
CA VAL A 37 -0.12 -6.28 12.21
C VAL A 37 0.19 -4.88 12.69
N ASN A 38 -0.67 -4.35 13.54
CA ASN A 38 -0.62 -2.96 14.02
C ASN A 38 -0.71 -2.89 15.54
N GLY A 39 0.18 -2.11 16.16
CA GLY A 39 0.04 -1.58 17.52
C GLY A 39 -0.66 -0.23 17.48
N LEU A 40 -1.55 0.02 18.45
CA LEU A 40 -2.33 1.26 18.56
C LEU A 40 -2.01 1.94 19.88
N PHE A 41 -1.65 3.23 19.80
CA PHE A 41 -1.47 4.12 20.93
C PHE A 41 -2.45 5.27 20.77
N ASP A 42 -3.34 5.44 21.74
CA ASP A 42 -4.28 6.57 21.80
C ASP A 42 -3.90 7.45 23.00
N LEU A 43 -3.41 8.64 22.70
CA LEU A 43 -3.10 9.67 23.68
C LEU A 43 -4.23 10.68 23.69
N ARG A 44 -5.03 10.69 24.76
CA ARG A 44 -6.08 11.68 24.96
C ARG A 44 -5.44 13.01 25.39
N LEU A 45 -5.49 14.00 24.49
CA LEU A 45 -4.99 15.35 24.77
C LEU A 45 -6.04 16.15 25.55
N ASN A 46 -7.28 16.16 25.05
CA ASN A 46 -8.40 16.90 25.62
C ASN A 46 -9.71 16.09 25.49
N GLU A 47 -10.84 16.68 25.88
CA GLU A 47 -12.15 16.05 25.64
C GLU A 47 -12.46 15.97 24.13
N TYR A 48 -12.07 16.98 23.36
CA TYR A 48 -12.32 17.07 21.93
C TYR A 48 -11.23 16.41 21.06
N PHE A 49 -9.99 16.32 21.54
CA PHE A 49 -8.86 15.87 20.73
C PHE A 49 -8.15 14.68 21.36
N SER A 50 -7.92 13.65 20.55
CA SER A 50 -7.01 12.54 20.85
C SER A 50 -5.98 12.42 19.73
N LEU A 51 -4.73 12.18 20.08
CA LEU A 51 -3.69 11.83 19.13
C LEU A 51 -3.59 10.31 19.06
N ARG A 52 -3.76 9.76 17.86
CA ARG A 52 -3.71 8.33 17.60
C ARG A 52 -2.45 8.02 16.80
N PHE A 53 -1.58 7.21 17.35
CA PHE A 53 -0.41 6.69 16.68
C PHE A 53 -0.58 5.19 16.48
N THR A 54 -0.56 4.74 15.23
CA THR A 54 -0.70 3.32 14.90
C THR A 54 0.55 2.89 14.17
N HIS A 55 1.42 2.08 14.76
CA HIS A 55 2.60 1.56 14.06
C HIS A 55 2.38 0.10 13.67
N GLY A 56 2.91 -0.34 12.54
CA GLY A 56 2.67 -1.70 12.09
C GLY A 56 3.53 -2.17 10.94
N MET A 57 3.36 -3.44 10.60
CA MET A 57 4.00 -4.09 9.46
C MET A 57 2.95 -4.73 8.57
N TYR A 58 3.02 -4.44 7.28
CA TYR A 58 2.08 -4.93 6.26
C TYR A 58 2.85 -5.87 5.34
N PHE A 59 2.41 -7.12 5.28
CA PHE A 59 3.02 -8.16 4.47
C PHE A 59 2.10 -8.44 3.29
N GLY A 60 2.65 -8.38 2.07
CA GLY A 60 1.91 -8.65 0.85
C GLY A 60 2.79 -9.21 -0.25
N ASN A 61 2.16 -9.86 -1.24
CA ASN A 61 2.82 -10.32 -2.44
C ASN A 61 2.01 -9.87 -3.65
N ARG A 62 2.69 -9.57 -4.76
CA ARG A 62 2.06 -9.20 -6.03
C ARG A 62 2.77 -9.93 -7.16
N THR A 63 2.02 -10.65 -7.98
CA THR A 63 2.54 -11.29 -9.18
C THR A 63 2.15 -10.45 -10.40
N ILE A 64 3.15 -9.99 -11.14
CA ILE A 64 2.98 -9.20 -12.37
C ILE A 64 3.32 -10.12 -13.55
N LYS A 65 2.44 -10.17 -14.53
CA LYS A 65 2.70 -10.82 -15.81
C LYS A 65 2.90 -9.78 -16.89
N MET A 66 4.01 -9.91 -17.60
CA MET A 66 4.39 -9.09 -18.75
C MET A 66 4.28 -9.96 -19.99
N ARG A 67 3.50 -9.51 -20.97
CA ARG A 67 3.26 -10.24 -22.21
C ARG A 67 3.63 -9.37 -23.39
N ASP A 68 4.46 -9.91 -24.28
CA ASP A 68 4.71 -9.29 -25.58
C ASP A 68 3.58 -9.64 -26.56
N ASN A 69 3.10 -8.63 -27.28
CA ASN A 69 2.01 -8.74 -28.25
C ASN A 69 2.45 -9.48 -29.53
N ILE A 70 3.74 -9.43 -29.89
CA ILE A 70 4.23 -9.98 -31.16
C ILE A 70 4.79 -11.41 -30.99
N SER A 71 5.70 -11.62 -30.05
CA SER A 71 6.31 -12.94 -29.82
C SER A 71 5.44 -13.88 -28.96
N GLY A 72 4.48 -13.33 -28.20
CA GLY A 72 3.68 -14.10 -27.25
C GLY A 72 4.46 -14.56 -26.01
N THR A 73 5.71 -14.10 -25.84
CA THR A 73 6.52 -14.36 -24.64
C THR A 73 5.82 -13.82 -23.40
N ILE A 74 5.78 -14.64 -22.35
CA ILE A 74 5.22 -14.29 -21.04
C ILE A 74 6.34 -14.32 -20.01
N GLU A 75 6.64 -13.15 -19.45
CA GLU A 75 7.55 -12.98 -18.32
C GLU A 75 6.72 -12.76 -17.05
N GLN A 76 7.05 -13.46 -15.96
CA GLN A 76 6.36 -13.33 -14.68
C GLN A 76 7.32 -12.88 -13.59
N GLN A 77 6.93 -11.86 -12.84
CA GLN A 77 7.68 -11.35 -11.70
C GLN A 77 6.82 -11.36 -10.43
N ASP A 78 7.32 -12.00 -9.37
CA ASP A 78 6.70 -11.99 -8.05
C ASP A 78 7.39 -10.96 -7.15
N ILE A 79 6.70 -9.86 -6.85
CA ILE A 79 7.16 -8.79 -5.98
C ILE A 79 6.61 -9.03 -4.57
N LYS A 80 7.51 -9.47 -3.67
CA LYS A 80 7.24 -9.54 -2.24
C LYS A 80 7.45 -8.17 -1.62
N SER A 81 6.43 -7.66 -0.92
CA SER A 81 6.49 -6.37 -0.24
C SER A 81 6.32 -6.55 1.27
N THR A 82 7.16 -5.85 2.04
CA THR A 82 7.04 -5.76 3.50
C THR A 82 7.17 -4.31 3.88
N TYR A 83 6.03 -3.71 4.22
CA TYR A 83 5.97 -2.30 4.55
C TYR A 83 5.96 -2.09 6.06
N ILE A 84 6.80 -1.20 6.56
CA ILE A 84 6.65 -0.59 7.87
C ILE A 84 5.77 0.65 7.71
N VAL A 85 4.68 0.71 8.46
CA VAL A 85 3.75 1.85 8.44
C VAL A 85 3.72 2.51 9.82
N MET A 86 3.68 3.84 9.84
CA MET A 86 3.60 4.60 11.08
C MET A 86 2.60 5.78 10.98
N PRO A 87 1.30 5.52 10.72
CA PRO A 87 0.28 6.55 10.73
C PRO A 87 0.17 7.32 12.05
N LEU A 88 0.09 8.63 11.91
CA LEU A 88 -0.18 9.60 12.97
C LEU A 88 -1.46 10.35 12.61
N ASP A 89 -2.51 10.05 13.36
CA ASP A 89 -3.86 10.56 13.14
C ASP A 89 -4.29 11.47 14.29
N LEU A 90 -4.90 12.60 13.95
CA LEU A 90 -5.60 13.45 14.88
C LEU A 90 -7.07 13.07 14.89
N LYS A 91 -7.57 12.64 16.05
CA LYS A 91 -8.97 12.30 16.28
C LYS A 91 -9.69 13.48 16.90
N TYR A 92 -10.66 14.02 16.17
CA TYR A 92 -11.59 15.01 16.68
C TYR A 92 -12.89 14.34 17.11
N ASN A 93 -13.21 14.41 18.38
CA ASN A 93 -14.43 13.89 18.96
C ASN A 93 -15.44 15.02 19.15
N ALA A 94 -16.64 14.86 18.59
CA ALA A 94 -17.75 15.78 18.86
C ALA A 94 -18.27 15.62 20.31
N ILE A 95 -19.07 16.61 20.73
CA ILE A 95 -19.85 16.53 21.97
C ILE A 95 -20.81 15.34 21.85
N ARG A 96 -21.01 14.61 22.96
CA ARG A 96 -21.95 13.49 22.99
C ARG A 96 -23.37 14.00 22.75
N LEU A 97 -24.04 13.43 21.76
CA LEU A 97 -25.47 13.58 21.55
C LEU A 97 -26.13 12.29 22.02
N HIS A 98 -26.71 12.31 23.23
CA HIS A 98 -27.20 11.11 23.92
C HIS A 98 -26.14 10.00 23.97
N ASN A 99 -26.40 8.83 23.39
CA ASN A 99 -25.51 7.68 23.36
C ASN A 99 -24.56 7.65 22.16
N VAL A 100 -24.60 8.67 21.29
CA VAL A 100 -23.77 8.74 20.09
C VAL A 100 -22.67 9.79 20.27
N ARG A 101 -21.45 9.41 19.90
CA ARG A 101 -20.30 10.31 19.86
C ARG A 101 -19.63 10.24 18.49
N PRO A 102 -20.04 11.08 17.53
CA PRO A 102 -19.38 11.19 16.24
C PRO A 102 -17.93 11.61 16.42
N TYR A 103 -17.05 11.09 15.57
CA TYR A 103 -15.65 11.50 15.53
C TYR A 103 -15.15 11.52 14.09
N MET A 104 -14.16 12.36 13.82
CA MET A 104 -13.42 12.41 12.57
C MET A 104 -11.96 12.09 12.85
N LEU A 105 -11.32 11.44 11.88
CA LEU A 105 -9.89 11.14 11.88
C LEU A 105 -9.27 11.82 10.66
N ALA A 106 -8.09 12.40 10.84
CA ALA A 106 -7.29 12.89 9.73
C ALA A 106 -5.81 12.86 10.15
N GLY A 107 -4.94 12.49 9.23
CA GLY A 107 -3.56 12.17 9.57
C GLY A 107 -2.67 11.94 8.36
N VAL A 108 -1.41 11.64 8.68
CA VAL A 108 -0.40 11.28 7.69
C VAL A 108 0.12 9.89 7.99
N MET A 109 0.37 9.13 6.95
CA MET A 109 0.81 7.75 7.01
C MET A 109 2.11 7.57 6.23
N PRO A 110 3.27 7.73 6.88
CA PRO A 110 4.54 7.33 6.30
C PRO A 110 4.62 5.81 6.16
N VAL A 111 5.09 5.36 5.00
CA VAL A 111 5.23 3.96 4.62
C VAL A 111 6.65 3.72 4.09
N PHE A 112 7.30 2.68 4.58
CA PHE A 112 8.65 2.30 4.18
C PHE A 112 8.66 0.83 3.75
N ASP A 113 9.11 0.54 2.53
CA ASP A 113 9.33 -0.84 2.06
C ASP A 113 10.71 -1.32 2.49
N VAL A 114 10.74 -2.42 3.25
CA VAL A 114 11.95 -3.04 3.80
C VAL A 114 12.30 -4.33 3.06
N ALA A 115 11.41 -4.88 2.23
CA ALA A 115 11.64 -6.13 1.51
C ALA A 115 12.56 -6.00 0.28
N LYS A 116 13.07 -4.79 -0.01
CA LYS A 116 13.76 -4.49 -1.26
C LYS A 116 15.09 -5.24 -1.39
N ARG A 117 15.12 -6.29 -2.23
CA ARG A 117 16.37 -6.90 -2.72
C ARG A 117 16.88 -6.12 -3.94
N ARG A 118 18.14 -5.69 -3.88
CA ARG A 118 18.67 -4.58 -4.69
C ARG A 118 18.99 -4.90 -6.16
N ASN A 119 19.07 -6.16 -6.60
CA ASN A 119 19.89 -6.47 -7.79
C ASN A 119 19.33 -7.42 -8.88
N ARG A 120 18.03 -7.79 -8.93
CA ARG A 120 17.55 -8.71 -10.00
C ARG A 120 16.15 -8.46 -10.60
N ASP A 121 15.47 -7.41 -10.18
CA ASP A 121 14.05 -7.23 -10.48
C ASP A 121 13.83 -6.14 -11.54
N LEU A 122 13.07 -6.48 -12.59
CA LEU A 122 12.75 -5.61 -13.72
C LEU A 122 11.90 -4.40 -13.27
N LEU A 123 10.93 -4.63 -12.39
CA LEU A 123 10.12 -3.58 -11.78
C LEU A 123 10.57 -3.31 -10.34
N GLN A 124 10.86 -2.05 -10.04
CA GLN A 124 11.19 -1.59 -8.69
C GLN A 124 10.24 -0.49 -8.25
N LEU A 125 9.61 -0.69 -7.11
CA LEU A 125 8.80 0.33 -6.46
C LEU A 125 9.68 1.29 -5.64
N LYS A 126 9.12 2.47 -5.37
CA LYS A 126 9.72 3.47 -4.49
C LYS A 126 9.81 2.92 -3.07
N SER A 127 10.93 3.17 -2.41
CA SER A 127 11.20 2.59 -1.08
C SER A 127 10.44 3.27 0.06
N SER A 128 9.99 4.51 -0.14
CA SER A 128 9.26 5.27 0.86
C SER A 128 8.15 6.07 0.21
N ASP A 129 7.02 6.13 0.89
CA ASP A 129 5.90 6.96 0.49
C ASP A 129 5.22 7.60 1.68
N ILE A 130 4.48 8.68 1.45
CA ILE A 130 3.70 9.36 2.46
C ILE A 130 2.26 9.43 1.96
N LEU A 131 1.38 8.73 2.65
CA LEU A 131 -0.04 8.66 2.35
C LEU A 131 -0.82 9.58 3.30
N LEU A 132 -2.03 9.97 2.90
CA LEU A 132 -2.98 10.66 3.77
C LEU A 132 -3.92 9.64 4.41
N SER A 133 -4.18 9.80 5.70
CA SER A 133 -5.23 9.06 6.42
C SER A 133 -6.38 10.01 6.70
N ILE A 134 -7.60 9.63 6.32
CA ILE A 134 -8.87 10.33 6.57
C ILE A 134 -9.91 9.27 6.94
#